data_AF-A0A383E2D6-F1
#
_entry.id   AF-A0A383E2D6-F1
#
_cell.length_a   1.000
_cell.length_b   1.000
_cell.length_c   1.000
_cell.angle_alpha   90.00
_cell.angle_beta   90.00
_cell.angle_gamma   90.00
#
_symmetry.space_group_name_H-M   'P 1'
#
loop_
_entity.id
_entity.type
_entity.pdbx_description
1 polymer ?
#
loop_
_entity_poly.entity_id
_entity_poly.type
_entity_poly.pdbx_seq_one_letter_code
_entity_poly.pdbx_strand_id
1 'polypeptide(L)'
;SSIIIGAIANSIRSKISELQEGTSKVIESNHTVILGWSESIYIVINEIIEANKSQPSACIVVLGHKSGLEMQEAIHHKINFDKSTRVIFRKGSTTSPEDIKKLSISEAKSIIIDIDDDIDVVKTILALFKNKQVKENKVPIACKISHSKNMPVAEIAGEGLIKFIPVFNFIGRINAQACLHPGVADVLLDLLDFSGSEVYFHHEESLVGKTYKEALVSYNSSSVVGIANDSLI
;
A
#
# COMPACT_ATOMS: atom_id res chain seq x y z
N SER A 1 -4.63 -1.59 49.92
CA SER A 1 -5.14 -2.33 48.74
C SER A 1 -5.97 -1.48 47.77
N SER A 2 -6.69 -0.45 48.21
CA SER A 2 -7.56 0.38 47.35
C SER A 2 -6.82 1.31 46.37
N ILE A 3 -5.62 1.79 46.71
CA ILE A 3 -4.79 2.62 45.82
C ILE A 3 -4.30 1.82 44.60
N ILE A 4 -3.97 0.54 44.80
CA ILE A 4 -3.47 -0.35 43.75
C ILE A 4 -4.58 -0.69 42.75
N ILE A 5 -5.79 -0.99 43.24
CA ILE A 5 -6.97 -1.24 42.39
C ILE A 5 -7.32 0.01 41.58
N GLY A 6 -7.26 1.20 42.21
CA GLY A 6 -7.47 2.47 41.52
C GLY A 6 -6.44 2.75 40.43
N ALA A 7 -5.15 2.49 40.69
CA ALA A 7 -4.09 2.64 39.70
C ALA A 7 -4.25 1.68 38.52
N ILE A 8 -4.55 0.40 38.77
CA ILE A 8 -4.79 -0.61 37.72
C ILE A 8 -6.01 -0.23 36.86
N ALA A 9 -7.11 0.17 37.49
CA ALA A 9 -8.33 0.58 36.78
C ALA A 9 -8.08 1.81 35.88
N ASN A 10 -7.25 2.75 36.34
CA ASN A 10 -6.87 3.92 35.54
C ASN A 10 -5.94 3.54 34.38
N SER A 11 -4.97 2.63 34.59
CA SER A 11 -4.12 2.11 33.51
C SER A 11 -4.92 1.38 32.45
N ILE A 12 -5.92 0.56 32.84
CA ILE A 12 -6.81 -0.11 31.88
C ILE A 12 -7.63 0.91 31.09
N ARG A 13 -8.23 1.90 31.75
CA ARG A 13 -8.97 2.98 31.07
C ARG A 13 -8.10 3.76 30.10
N SER A 14 -6.89 4.14 30.50
CA SER A 14 -5.92 4.79 29.62
C SER A 14 -5.62 3.93 28.40
N LYS A 15 -5.41 2.62 28.59
CA LYS A 15 -5.13 1.71 27.48
C LYS A 15 -6.30 1.57 26.52
N ILE A 16 -7.54 1.50 27.05
CA ILE A 16 -8.76 1.50 26.23
C ILE A 16 -8.86 2.81 25.44
N SER A 17 -8.59 3.96 26.06
CA SER A 17 -8.59 5.26 25.39
C SER A 17 -7.55 5.32 24.27
N GLU A 18 -6.32 4.88 24.51
CA GLU A 18 -5.26 4.81 23.48
C GLU A 18 -5.64 3.91 22.30
N LEU A 19 -6.36 2.81 22.55
CA LEU A 19 -6.86 1.93 21.50
C LEU A 19 -7.96 2.62 20.67
N GLN A 20 -8.90 3.31 21.32
CA GLN A 20 -9.97 4.05 20.66
C GLN A 20 -9.42 5.25 19.86
N GLU A 21 -8.46 5.98 20.41
CA GLU A 21 -7.81 7.11 19.73
C GLU A 21 -6.85 6.66 18.62
N GLY A 22 -6.43 5.39 18.62
CA GLY A 22 -5.48 4.84 17.66
C GLY A 22 -4.04 5.29 17.91
N THR A 23 -3.65 5.56 19.15
CA THR A 23 -2.30 6.04 19.50
C THR A 23 -1.36 4.93 19.99
N SER A 24 -1.92 3.74 20.23
CA SER A 24 -1.18 2.55 20.67
C SER A 24 -0.26 1.94 19.60
N LYS A 25 0.77 1.22 20.04
CA LYS A 25 1.64 0.43 19.16
C LYS A 25 0.86 -0.72 18.50
N VAL A 26 1.15 -0.97 17.23
CA VAL A 26 0.65 -2.10 16.44
C VAL A 26 1.44 -3.36 16.79
N ILE A 27 0.73 -4.48 17.00
CA ILE A 27 1.31 -5.79 17.29
C ILE A 27 0.85 -6.73 16.18
N GLU A 28 1.34 -6.49 14.97
CA GLU A 28 1.02 -7.25 13.75
C GLU A 28 2.31 -7.45 12.96
N SER A 29 2.35 -8.53 12.20
CA SER A 29 3.42 -8.87 11.26
C SER A 29 2.78 -9.35 9.95
N ASN A 30 3.53 -9.29 8.84
CA ASN A 30 3.04 -9.61 7.51
C ASN A 30 1.79 -8.78 7.09
N HIS A 31 1.65 -7.57 7.66
CA HIS A 31 0.58 -6.62 7.35
C HIS A 31 0.99 -5.61 6.28
N THR A 32 0.01 -5.03 5.61
CA THR A 32 0.24 -3.89 4.70
C THR A 32 0.10 -2.59 5.48
N VAL A 33 1.09 -1.71 5.40
CA VAL A 33 1.03 -0.39 6.04
C VAL A 33 0.71 0.67 5.01
N ILE A 34 -0.31 1.50 5.27
CA ILE A 34 -0.61 2.68 4.47
C ILE A 34 -0.24 3.92 5.28
N LEU A 35 0.69 4.72 4.75
CA LEU A 35 1.10 6.00 5.32
C LEU A 35 0.39 7.12 4.59
N GLY A 36 -0.57 7.75 5.26
CA GLY A 36 -1.33 8.86 4.71
C GLY A 36 -2.83 8.61 4.74
N TRP A 37 -3.57 9.70 4.54
CA TRP A 37 -5.02 9.69 4.42
C TRP A 37 -5.39 10.63 3.28
N SER A 38 -5.59 10.06 2.10
CA SER A 38 -6.00 10.79 0.90
C SER A 38 -7.50 10.60 0.61
N GLU A 39 -7.99 11.25 -0.45
CA GLU A 39 -9.33 10.96 -0.97
C GLU A 39 -9.46 9.55 -1.55
N SER A 40 -8.37 8.96 -2.07
CA SER A 40 -8.37 7.63 -2.68
C SER A 40 -8.19 6.47 -1.69
N ILE A 41 -8.02 6.75 -0.39
CA ILE A 41 -7.66 5.74 0.62
C ILE A 41 -8.62 4.54 0.66
N TYR A 42 -9.92 4.77 0.49
CA TYR A 42 -10.92 3.70 0.53
C TYR A 42 -10.82 2.75 -0.68
N ILE A 43 -10.42 3.28 -1.85
CA ILE A 43 -10.18 2.48 -3.05
C ILE A 43 -8.99 1.56 -2.78
N VAL A 44 -7.87 2.13 -2.33
CA VAL A 44 -6.66 1.36 -2.00
C VAL A 44 -6.95 0.25 -0.99
N ILE A 45 -7.74 0.53 0.05
CA ILE A 45 -8.11 -0.48 1.04
C ILE A 45 -8.97 -1.59 0.42
N ASN A 46 -9.97 -1.26 -0.40
CA ASN A 46 -10.82 -2.27 -1.05
C ASN A 46 -10.01 -3.18 -1.98
N GLU A 47 -9.11 -2.62 -2.79
CA GLU A 47 -8.24 -3.42 -3.66
C GLU A 47 -7.35 -4.38 -2.86
N ILE A 48 -6.80 -3.92 -1.74
CA ILE A 48 -5.99 -4.79 -0.87
C ILE A 48 -6.84 -5.87 -0.19
N ILE A 49 -8.09 -5.57 0.18
CA ILE A 49 -9.02 -6.57 0.72
C ILE A 49 -9.32 -7.64 -0.33
N GLU A 50 -9.61 -7.24 -1.58
CA GLU A 50 -9.84 -8.15 -2.70
C GLU A 50 -8.63 -9.05 -2.94
N ALA A 51 -7.44 -8.46 -3.06
CA ALA A 51 -6.18 -9.18 -3.24
C ALA A 51 -5.85 -10.15 -2.07
N ASN A 52 -6.36 -9.87 -0.87
CA ASN A 52 -6.15 -10.71 0.31
C ASN A 52 -7.23 -11.80 0.50
N LYS A 53 -8.20 -11.97 -0.41
CA LYS A 53 -9.24 -13.02 -0.30
C LYS A 53 -8.69 -14.44 -0.12
N SER A 54 -7.51 -14.72 -0.68
CA SER A 54 -6.82 -16.01 -0.54
C SER A 54 -5.97 -16.15 0.73
N GLN A 55 -5.83 -15.07 1.52
CA GLN A 55 -4.94 -15.00 2.68
C GLN A 55 -5.75 -15.05 3.99
N PRO A 56 -5.51 -16.05 4.86
CA PRO A 56 -6.18 -16.09 6.15
C PRO A 56 -5.62 -14.98 7.07
N SER A 57 -6.51 -14.21 7.71
CA SER A 57 -6.16 -13.21 8.73
C SER A 57 -5.24 -12.09 8.27
N ALA A 58 -5.45 -11.57 7.05
CA ALA A 58 -4.72 -10.41 6.56
C ALA A 58 -4.96 -9.16 7.43
N CYS A 59 -4.01 -8.24 7.42
CA CYS A 59 -4.11 -6.98 8.16
C CYS A 59 -3.61 -5.79 7.34
N ILE A 60 -4.37 -4.71 7.39
CA ILE A 60 -4.03 -3.39 6.84
C ILE A 60 -3.93 -2.42 8.03
N VAL A 61 -2.85 -1.66 8.09
CA VAL A 61 -2.62 -0.64 9.12
C VAL A 61 -2.53 0.71 8.43
N VAL A 62 -3.39 1.65 8.80
CA VAL A 62 -3.44 2.99 8.20
C VAL A 62 -3.01 4.03 9.22
N LEU A 63 -2.00 4.85 8.88
CA LEU A 63 -1.59 6.01 9.69
C LEU A 63 -2.15 7.30 9.07
N GLY A 64 -2.99 7.99 9.83
CA GLY A 64 -3.58 9.26 9.44
C GLY A 64 -3.56 10.30 10.56
N HIS A 65 -3.82 11.56 10.22
CA HIS A 65 -3.85 12.68 11.17
C HIS A 65 -5.13 12.70 12.04
N LYS A 66 -6.19 12.02 11.59
CA LYS A 66 -7.48 11.89 12.27
C LYS A 66 -7.41 10.81 13.36
N SER A 67 -8.36 10.83 14.30
CA SER A 67 -8.48 9.74 15.28
C SER A 67 -8.93 8.42 14.62
N GLY A 68 -8.67 7.30 15.30
CA GLY A 68 -9.10 5.99 14.81
C GLY A 68 -10.60 5.90 14.55
N LEU A 69 -11.41 6.44 15.46
CA LEU A 69 -12.88 6.47 15.33
C LEU A 69 -13.33 7.29 14.11
N GLU A 70 -12.80 8.51 13.94
CA GLU A 70 -13.14 9.38 12.80
C GLU A 70 -12.74 8.73 11.47
N MET A 71 -11.57 8.07 11.41
CA MET A 71 -11.14 7.34 10.22
C MET A 71 -12.08 6.17 9.91
N GLN A 72 -12.43 5.38 10.93
CA GLN A 72 -13.33 4.25 10.78
C GLN A 72 -14.72 4.69 10.29
N GLU A 73 -15.28 5.75 10.86
CA GLU A 73 -16.58 6.32 10.45
C GLU A 73 -16.54 6.84 9.01
N ALA A 74 -15.46 7.55 8.63
CA ALA A 74 -15.34 8.18 7.31
C ALA A 74 -15.39 7.20 6.13
N ILE A 75 -15.02 5.93 6.35
CA ILE A 75 -14.93 4.90 5.31
C ILE A 75 -15.86 3.71 5.56
N HIS A 76 -16.66 3.75 6.64
CA HIS A 76 -17.52 2.62 7.06
C HIS A 76 -18.44 2.11 5.93
N HIS A 77 -19.01 3.03 5.15
CA HIS A 77 -19.90 2.71 4.02
C HIS A 77 -19.20 2.68 2.65
N LYS A 78 -17.89 2.89 2.62
CA LYS A 78 -17.08 2.89 1.39
C LYS A 78 -16.23 1.63 1.25
N ILE A 79 -16.08 0.87 2.32
CA ILE A 79 -15.19 -0.29 2.38
C ILE A 79 -15.99 -1.55 2.66
N ASN A 80 -15.68 -2.60 1.91
CA ASN A 80 -16.25 -3.92 2.10
C ASN A 80 -15.47 -4.64 3.21
N PHE A 81 -15.82 -4.37 4.47
CA PHE A 81 -15.25 -5.12 5.58
C PHE A 81 -15.60 -6.59 5.43
N ASP A 82 -14.59 -7.41 5.13
CA ASP A 82 -14.70 -8.86 5.16
C ASP A 82 -14.18 -9.40 6.51
N LYS A 83 -14.36 -10.70 6.74
CA LYS A 83 -13.84 -11.36 7.95
C LYS A 83 -12.36 -11.73 7.82
N SER A 84 -11.81 -11.72 6.61
CA SER A 84 -10.45 -12.16 6.29
C SER A 84 -9.42 -11.09 6.58
N THR A 85 -9.76 -9.82 6.40
CA THR A 85 -8.85 -8.68 6.41
C THR A 85 -9.25 -7.68 7.49
N ARG A 86 -8.40 -7.54 8.51
CA ARG A 86 -8.59 -6.53 9.57
C ARG A 86 -7.99 -5.20 9.16
N VAL A 87 -8.72 -4.11 9.32
CA VAL A 87 -8.21 -2.74 9.10
C VAL A 87 -8.00 -2.05 10.46
N ILE A 88 -6.77 -1.61 10.72
CA ILE A 88 -6.35 -0.96 11.96
C ILE A 88 -5.98 0.49 11.67
N PHE A 89 -6.69 1.44 12.27
CA PHE A 89 -6.37 2.86 12.16
C PHE A 89 -5.45 3.32 13.28
N ARG A 90 -4.47 4.14 12.93
CA ARG A 90 -3.57 4.80 13.88
C ARG A 90 -3.53 6.30 13.62
N LYS A 91 -3.63 7.06 14.70
CA LYS A 91 -3.48 8.51 14.69
C LYS A 91 -2.01 8.86 14.84
N GLY A 92 -1.50 9.71 13.96
CA GLY A 92 -0.17 10.28 14.06
C GLY A 92 0.23 11.03 12.80
N SER A 93 1.50 11.42 12.74
CA SER A 93 2.06 12.10 11.57
C SER A 93 2.92 11.15 10.75
N THR A 94 2.70 11.10 9.44
CA THR A 94 3.55 10.37 8.49
C THR A 94 4.94 11.01 8.34
N THR A 95 5.14 12.23 8.83
CA THR A 95 6.46 12.89 8.85
C THR A 95 7.17 12.74 10.19
N SER A 96 6.54 12.06 11.16
CA SER A 96 7.08 11.74 12.47
C SER A 96 7.66 10.33 12.49
N PRO A 97 8.99 10.18 12.62
CA PRO A 97 9.61 8.86 12.76
C PRO A 97 9.10 8.08 13.97
N GLU A 98 8.74 8.78 15.06
CA GLU A 98 8.23 8.14 16.28
C GLU A 98 6.82 7.58 16.10
N ASP A 99 5.97 8.23 15.30
CA ASP A 99 4.65 7.69 14.98
C ASP A 99 4.74 6.52 14.01
N ILE A 100 5.60 6.63 13.00
CA ILE A 100 5.89 5.55 12.04
C ILE A 100 6.42 4.29 12.76
N LYS A 101 7.30 4.43 13.77
CA LYS A 101 7.78 3.31 14.58
C LYS A 101 6.68 2.53 15.30
N LYS A 102 5.53 3.15 15.58
CA LYS A 102 4.40 2.48 16.25
C LYS A 102 3.72 1.45 15.35
N LEU A 103 3.96 1.47 14.03
CA LEU A 103 3.25 0.64 13.06
C LEU A 103 3.92 -0.71 12.77
N SER A 104 5.02 -1.04 13.45
CA SER A 104 5.77 -2.30 13.24
C SER A 104 6.18 -2.50 11.76
N ILE A 105 6.60 -1.41 11.11
CA ILE A 105 6.93 -1.36 9.68
C ILE A 105 8.06 -2.31 9.23
N SER A 106 8.93 -2.75 10.15
CA SER A 106 10.01 -3.68 9.83
C SER A 106 9.52 -5.11 9.66
N GLU A 107 8.33 -5.42 10.18
CA GLU A 107 7.64 -6.70 10.04
C GLU A 107 6.51 -6.64 9.00
N ALA A 108 6.36 -5.50 8.31
CA ALA A 108 5.33 -5.31 7.30
C ALA A 108 5.63 -6.09 6.02
N LYS A 109 4.57 -6.60 5.39
CA LYS A 109 4.60 -7.22 4.05
C LYS A 109 4.93 -6.18 2.97
N SER A 110 4.38 -4.99 3.10
CA SER A 110 4.58 -3.87 2.18
C SER A 110 4.16 -2.55 2.83
N ILE A 111 4.65 -1.45 2.27
CA ILE A 111 4.30 -0.08 2.68
C ILE A 111 3.81 0.69 1.46
N ILE A 112 2.67 1.37 1.60
CA ILE A 112 2.10 2.24 0.58
C ILE A 112 2.08 3.65 1.14
N ILE A 113 2.66 4.61 0.42
CA ILE A 113 2.57 6.04 0.77
C ILE A 113 1.48 6.67 -0.09
N ASP A 114 0.37 7.03 0.57
CA ASP A 114 -0.83 7.59 -0.05
C ASP A 114 -1.10 9.01 0.49
N ILE A 115 -0.33 9.97 -0.01
CA ILE A 115 -0.36 11.38 0.37
C ILE A 115 -0.48 12.21 -0.92
N ASP A 116 -1.34 13.23 -0.92
CA ASP A 116 -1.60 14.04 -2.12
C ASP A 116 -0.55 15.13 -2.34
N ASP A 117 0.03 15.67 -1.26
CA ASP A 117 1.08 16.67 -1.30
C ASP A 117 2.48 16.02 -1.47
N ASP A 118 3.11 16.27 -2.61
CA ASP A 118 4.40 15.69 -2.97
C ASP A 118 5.54 16.10 -2.01
N ILE A 119 5.45 17.26 -1.34
CA ILE A 119 6.45 17.70 -0.37
C ILE A 119 6.34 16.84 0.90
N ASP A 120 5.12 16.60 1.37
CA ASP A 120 4.88 15.73 2.51
C ASP A 120 5.21 14.27 2.20
N VAL A 121 5.01 13.81 0.97
CA VAL A 121 5.54 12.52 0.50
C VAL A 121 7.06 12.43 0.74
N VAL A 122 7.84 13.42 0.27
CA VAL A 122 9.30 13.43 0.45
C VAL A 122 9.67 13.43 1.94
N LYS A 123 9.01 14.25 2.76
CA LYS A 123 9.23 14.24 4.22
C LYS A 123 8.92 12.88 4.85
N THR A 124 7.85 12.22 4.42
CA THR A 124 7.46 10.89 4.88
C THR A 124 8.49 9.84 4.50
N ILE A 125 9.03 9.87 3.28
CA ILE A 125 10.11 8.97 2.85
C ILE A 125 11.34 9.13 3.76
N LEU A 126 11.76 10.38 4.00
CA LEU A 126 12.89 10.67 4.88
C LEU A 126 12.63 10.21 6.32
N ALA A 127 11.41 10.37 6.83
CA ALA A 127 11.03 9.90 8.16
C ALA A 127 11.01 8.37 8.25
N LEU A 128 10.48 7.70 7.23
CA LEU A 128 10.42 6.24 7.09
C LEU A 128 11.82 5.62 7.15
N PHE A 129 12.76 6.18 6.38
CA PHE A 129 14.13 5.69 6.26
C PHE A 129 15.03 5.98 7.47
N LYS A 130 14.58 6.76 8.45
CA LYS A 130 15.24 6.79 9.76
C LYS A 130 15.14 5.44 10.49
N ASN A 131 14.17 4.59 10.15
CA ASN A 131 14.16 3.21 10.59
C ASN A 131 14.98 2.34 9.62
N LYS A 132 16.22 2.04 10.02
CA LYS A 132 17.17 1.25 9.21
C LYS A 132 16.65 -0.15 8.86
N GLN A 133 15.81 -0.74 9.71
CA GLN A 133 15.28 -2.08 9.49
C GLN A 133 14.41 -2.18 8.23
N VAL A 134 13.76 -1.08 7.81
CA VAL A 134 12.99 -1.05 6.56
C VAL A 134 13.90 -1.33 5.36
N LYS A 135 15.10 -0.74 5.36
CA LYS A 135 16.10 -0.93 4.30
C LYS A 135 16.76 -2.31 4.39
N GLU A 136 17.14 -2.72 5.60
CA GLU A 136 17.79 -4.01 5.85
C GLU A 136 16.89 -5.19 5.45
N ASN A 137 15.60 -5.10 5.78
CA ASN A 137 14.60 -6.13 5.44
C ASN A 137 14.07 -5.99 4.01
N LYS A 138 14.49 -4.97 3.25
CA LYS A 138 14.04 -4.68 1.88
C LYS A 138 12.51 -4.70 1.75
N VAL A 139 11.81 -4.10 2.71
CA VAL A 139 10.35 -4.05 2.69
C VAL A 139 9.91 -3.34 1.39
N PRO A 140 9.03 -3.94 0.57
CA PRO A 140 8.54 -3.30 -0.64
C PRO A 140 7.78 -2.01 -0.33
N ILE A 141 8.13 -0.92 -1.00
CA ILE A 141 7.48 0.39 -0.83
C ILE A 141 6.97 0.89 -2.17
N ALA A 142 5.68 1.21 -2.22
CA ALA A 142 5.05 1.89 -3.34
C ALA A 142 4.60 3.29 -2.92
N CYS A 143 4.78 4.27 -3.78
CA CYS A 143 4.43 5.66 -3.48
C CYS A 143 3.84 6.34 -4.71
N LYS A 144 2.68 6.98 -4.54
CA LYS A 144 2.18 7.89 -5.58
C LYS A 144 2.93 9.21 -5.52
N ILE A 145 3.20 9.81 -6.68
CA ILE A 145 3.68 11.18 -6.84
C ILE A 145 2.74 11.86 -7.81
N SER A 146 2.12 12.95 -7.38
CA SER A 146 1.12 13.67 -8.15
C SER A 146 1.77 14.31 -9.38
N HIS A 147 2.84 15.09 -9.18
CA HIS A 147 3.49 15.83 -10.26
C HIS A 147 4.86 15.24 -10.63
N SER A 148 5.02 14.91 -11.91
CA SER A 148 6.29 14.38 -12.45
C SER A 148 7.50 15.30 -12.22
N LYS A 149 7.30 16.62 -12.11
CA LYS A 149 8.38 17.57 -11.79
C LYS A 149 9.04 17.31 -10.42
N ASN A 150 8.31 16.69 -9.49
CA ASN A 150 8.80 16.37 -8.14
C ASN A 150 9.45 14.98 -8.08
N MET A 151 9.35 14.18 -9.16
CA MET A 151 9.89 12.83 -9.22
C MET A 151 11.40 12.76 -8.95
N PRO A 152 12.27 13.63 -9.52
CA PRO A 152 13.71 13.53 -9.25
C PRO A 152 14.07 13.67 -7.77
N VAL A 153 13.35 14.55 -7.06
CA VAL A 153 13.56 14.76 -5.61
C VAL A 153 13.07 13.53 -4.83
N ALA A 154 11.92 12.98 -5.20
CA ALA A 154 11.36 11.78 -4.60
C ALA A 154 12.26 10.56 -4.81
N GLU A 155 12.81 10.37 -6.02
CA GLU A 155 13.74 9.29 -6.35
C GLU A 155 15.03 9.36 -5.52
N ILE A 156 15.61 10.56 -5.38
CA ILE A 156 16.78 10.79 -4.51
C ILE A 156 16.46 10.42 -3.06
N ALA A 157 15.32 10.88 -2.54
CA ALA A 157 14.89 10.56 -1.18
C ALA A 157 14.60 9.05 -1.00
N GLY A 158 14.09 8.40 -2.05
CA GLY A 158 13.72 6.99 -2.07
C GLY A 158 14.90 6.02 -2.20
N GLU A 159 16.12 6.52 -2.48
CA GLU A 159 17.36 5.73 -2.54
C GLU A 159 17.25 4.45 -3.39
N GLY A 160 16.40 4.46 -4.42
CA GLY A 160 16.13 3.30 -5.28
C GLY A 160 15.31 2.17 -4.64
N LEU A 161 14.83 2.34 -3.40
CA LEU A 161 14.05 1.33 -2.66
C LEU A 161 12.54 1.50 -2.82
N ILE A 162 12.09 2.61 -3.44
CA ILE A 162 10.67 2.95 -3.59
C ILE A 162 10.29 2.87 -5.07
N LYS A 163 9.19 2.18 -5.36
CA LYS A 163 8.56 2.20 -6.68
C LYS A 163 7.57 3.37 -6.72
N PHE A 164 7.81 4.33 -7.61
CA PHE A 164 6.99 5.53 -7.73
C PHE A 164 5.95 5.44 -8.85
N ILE A 165 4.75 5.96 -8.59
CA ILE A 165 3.66 6.06 -9.56
C ILE A 165 3.40 7.55 -9.88
N PRO A 166 3.83 8.07 -11.05
CA PRO A 166 3.55 9.45 -11.46
C PRO A 166 2.09 9.60 -11.92
N VAL A 167 1.19 9.96 -11.01
CA VAL A 167 -0.27 9.87 -11.21
C VAL A 167 -0.73 10.66 -12.44
N PHE A 168 -0.38 11.95 -12.55
CA PHE A 168 -0.86 12.76 -13.68
C PHE A 168 -0.25 12.35 -15.02
N ASN A 169 0.99 11.86 -15.05
CA ASN A 169 1.57 11.35 -16.29
C ASN A 169 0.90 10.03 -16.71
N PHE A 170 0.64 9.15 -15.73
CA PHE A 170 -0.04 7.88 -15.95
C PHE A 170 -1.44 8.11 -16.54
N ILE A 171 -2.28 8.91 -15.86
CA ILE A 171 -3.64 9.24 -16.32
C ILE A 171 -3.59 9.93 -17.70
N GLY A 172 -2.66 10.86 -17.92
CA GLY A 172 -2.50 11.52 -19.22
C GLY A 172 -2.19 10.56 -20.36
N ARG A 173 -1.40 9.50 -20.11
CA ARG A 173 -1.13 8.44 -21.10
C ARG A 173 -2.35 7.57 -21.37
N ILE A 174 -3.09 7.20 -20.33
CA ILE A 174 -4.35 6.45 -20.49
C ILE A 174 -5.33 7.25 -21.36
N ASN A 175 -5.52 8.54 -21.06
CA ASN A 175 -6.41 9.41 -21.82
C ASN A 175 -5.97 9.53 -23.29
N ALA A 176 -4.67 9.71 -23.55
CA ALA A 176 -4.15 9.79 -24.91
C ALA A 176 -4.40 8.49 -25.71
N GLN A 177 -4.22 7.32 -25.08
CA GLN A 177 -4.52 6.03 -25.71
C GLN A 177 -6.02 5.86 -25.98
N ALA A 178 -6.87 6.27 -25.04
CA ALA A 178 -8.32 6.24 -25.20
C ALA A 178 -8.81 7.11 -26.36
N CYS A 179 -8.18 8.27 -26.59
CA CYS A 179 -8.49 9.13 -27.73
C CYS A 179 -8.13 8.51 -29.08
N LEU A 180 -7.07 7.70 -29.14
CA LEU A 180 -6.61 7.06 -30.38
C LEU A 180 -7.39 5.77 -30.69
N HIS A 181 -7.78 5.04 -29.65
CA HIS A 181 -8.39 3.73 -29.77
C HIS A 181 -9.59 3.63 -28.82
N PRO A 182 -10.82 3.81 -29.32
CA PRO A 182 -12.02 3.56 -28.54
C PRO A 182 -12.00 2.17 -27.92
N GLY A 183 -12.29 2.05 -26.62
CA GLY A 183 -12.29 0.80 -25.86
C GLY A 183 -10.95 0.40 -25.23
N VAL A 184 -9.82 1.04 -25.56
CA VAL A 184 -8.53 0.74 -24.91
C VAL A 184 -8.53 1.16 -23.43
N ALA A 185 -9.23 2.25 -23.09
CA ALA A 185 -9.38 2.64 -21.70
C ALA A 185 -10.05 1.54 -20.86
N ASP A 186 -11.11 0.93 -21.39
CA ASP A 186 -11.84 -0.13 -20.70
C ASP A 186 -10.95 -1.35 -20.48
N VAL A 187 -10.19 -1.76 -21.50
CA VAL A 187 -9.21 -2.86 -21.39
C VAL A 187 -8.11 -2.55 -20.38
N LEU A 188 -7.58 -1.32 -20.39
CA LEU A 188 -6.52 -0.92 -19.46
C LEU A 188 -7.04 -0.83 -18.02
N LEU A 189 -8.29 -0.40 -17.81
CA LEU A 189 -8.91 -0.38 -16.49
C LEU A 189 -9.21 -1.80 -15.99
N ASP A 190 -9.69 -2.69 -16.86
CA ASP A 190 -9.91 -4.11 -16.56
C ASP A 190 -8.60 -4.81 -16.15
N LEU A 191 -7.49 -4.54 -16.85
CA LEU A 191 -6.17 -5.09 -16.49
C LEU A 191 -5.58 -4.54 -15.18
N LEU A 192 -6.08 -3.41 -14.70
CA LEU A 192 -5.64 -2.79 -13.44
C LEU A 192 -6.53 -3.20 -12.25
N ASP A 193 -7.69 -3.81 -12.52
CA ASP A 193 -8.58 -4.35 -11.50
C ASP A 193 -8.01 -5.70 -10.99
N PHE A 194 -8.20 -5.97 -9.70
CA PHE A 194 -7.91 -7.29 -9.10
C PHE A 194 -9.06 -8.29 -9.34
N SER A 195 -10.17 -7.84 -9.95
CA SER A 195 -11.23 -8.71 -10.42
C SER A 195 -10.98 -9.18 -11.85
N GLY A 196 -11.24 -10.47 -12.14
CA GLY A 196 -11.13 -10.99 -13.50
C GLY A 196 -9.72 -11.47 -13.88
N SER A 197 -9.12 -10.86 -14.92
CA SER A 197 -7.84 -11.30 -15.49
C SER A 197 -6.68 -10.42 -15.01
N GLU A 198 -5.79 -10.99 -14.19
CA GLU A 198 -4.64 -10.27 -13.64
C GLU A 198 -3.34 -10.52 -14.41
N VAL A 199 -2.39 -9.59 -14.26
CA VAL A 199 -1.02 -9.73 -14.80
C VAL A 199 -0.08 -10.30 -13.76
N TYR A 200 0.49 -11.48 -14.06
CA TYR A 200 1.47 -12.14 -13.20
C TYR A 200 2.84 -12.25 -13.88
N PHE A 201 3.88 -12.12 -13.06
CA PHE A 201 5.24 -12.52 -13.43
C PHE A 201 5.46 -13.97 -13.01
N HIS A 202 5.86 -14.81 -13.95
CA HIS A 202 6.13 -16.23 -13.72
C HIS A 202 7.41 -16.64 -14.44
N HIS A 203 8.28 -17.37 -13.75
CA HIS A 203 9.46 -17.95 -14.36
C HIS A 203 9.12 -19.36 -14.86
N GLU A 204 9.25 -19.58 -16.17
CA GLU A 204 8.87 -20.84 -16.81
C GLU A 204 10.07 -21.47 -17.51
N GLU A 205 10.69 -22.48 -16.85
CA GLU A 205 11.86 -23.18 -17.37
C GLU A 205 11.59 -23.85 -18.71
N SER A 206 10.38 -24.35 -18.94
CA SER A 206 10.01 -25.05 -20.18
C SER A 206 9.97 -24.15 -21.43
N LEU A 207 10.05 -22.83 -21.24
CA LEU A 207 10.09 -21.83 -22.31
C LEU A 207 11.51 -21.32 -22.60
N VAL A 208 12.52 -21.74 -21.83
CA VAL A 208 13.91 -21.34 -22.05
C VAL A 208 14.38 -21.79 -23.44
N GLY A 209 14.88 -20.84 -24.22
CA GLY A 209 15.35 -21.07 -25.60
C GLY A 209 14.25 -21.13 -26.66
N LYS A 210 12.97 -21.06 -26.28
CA LYS A 210 11.86 -20.95 -27.23
C LYS A 210 11.68 -19.51 -27.72
N THR A 211 11.05 -19.38 -28.87
CA THR A 211 10.64 -18.09 -29.41
C THR A 211 9.41 -17.54 -28.68
N TYR A 212 9.22 -16.22 -28.71
CA TYR A 212 8.02 -15.58 -28.16
C TYR A 212 6.73 -16.13 -28.79
N LYS A 213 6.77 -16.47 -30.09
CA LYS A 213 5.64 -17.07 -30.80
C LYS A 213 5.22 -18.42 -30.20
N GLU A 214 6.18 -19.24 -29.79
CA GLU A 214 5.91 -20.51 -29.13
C GLU A 214 5.37 -20.30 -27.72
N ALA A 215 5.89 -19.32 -26.98
CA ALA A 215 5.39 -18.96 -25.65
C ALA A 215 3.91 -18.53 -25.67
N LEU A 216 3.47 -17.77 -26.68
CA LEU A 216 2.09 -17.29 -26.80
C LEU A 216 1.01 -18.39 -26.77
N VAL A 217 1.35 -19.60 -27.23
CA VAL A 217 0.41 -20.74 -27.30
C VAL A 217 0.71 -21.83 -26.27
N SER A 218 1.61 -21.57 -25.33
CA SER A 218 2.08 -22.56 -24.36
C SER A 218 1.22 -22.67 -23.10
N TYR A 219 0.27 -21.76 -22.90
CA TYR A 219 -0.62 -21.73 -21.73
C TYR A 219 -2.08 -21.92 -22.15
N ASN A 220 -2.80 -22.78 -21.43
CA ASN A 220 -4.23 -23.06 -21.71
C ASN A 220 -5.18 -22.03 -21.09
N SER A 221 -4.78 -21.41 -19.98
CA SER A 221 -5.63 -20.52 -19.17
C SER A 221 -5.05 -19.10 -19.03
N SER A 222 -3.98 -18.79 -19.74
CA SER A 222 -3.24 -17.53 -19.59
C SER A 222 -2.76 -17.05 -20.94
N SER A 223 -2.63 -15.73 -21.10
CA SER A 223 -2.08 -15.12 -22.30
C SER A 223 -0.74 -14.49 -21.98
N VAL A 224 0.28 -14.78 -22.78
CA VAL A 224 1.59 -14.12 -22.66
C VAL A 224 1.50 -12.74 -23.26
N VAL A 225 1.71 -11.71 -22.43
CA VAL A 225 1.61 -10.29 -22.84
C VAL A 225 2.98 -9.60 -22.91
N GLY A 226 4.04 -10.25 -22.45
CA GLY A 226 5.40 -9.71 -22.53
C GLY A 226 6.45 -10.64 -21.93
N ILE A 227 7.70 -10.19 -22.00
CA ILE A 227 8.86 -10.81 -21.34
C ILE A 227 9.45 -9.74 -20.41
N ALA A 228 9.68 -10.11 -19.15
CA ALA A 228 10.40 -9.26 -18.21
C ALA A 228 11.87 -9.70 -18.15
N ASN A 229 12.77 -8.73 -18.24
CA ASN A 229 14.18 -8.95 -17.91
C ASN A 229 14.41 -8.61 -16.44
N ASP A 230 15.45 -9.16 -15.83
CA ASP A 230 15.79 -8.96 -14.41
C ASP A 230 15.96 -7.47 -14.01
N SER A 231 16.17 -6.57 -14.97
CA SER A 231 16.25 -5.13 -14.75
C SER A 231 14.89 -4.43 -14.61
N LEU A 232 13.78 -5.10 -14.92
CA LEU A 232 12.42 -4.55 -14.88
C LEU A 232 11.68 -4.89 -13.57
N ILE A 233 12.09 -5.94 -12.86
CA ILE A 233 11.47 -6.46 -11.63
C ILE A 233 12.27 -5.94 -10.42
#